data_AF-A0AAD1SSU9-F1
#
_entry.id   AF-A0AAD1SSU9-F1
#
_cell.length_a   1.000
_cell.length_b   1.000
_cell.length_c   1.000
_cell.angle_alpha   90.00
_cell.angle_beta   90.00
_cell.angle_gamma   90.00
#
_symmetry.space_group_name_H-M   'P 1'
#
loop_
_entity.id
_entity.type
_entity.pdbx_description
1 polymer ?
#
loop_
_entity_poly.entity_id
_entity_poly.type
_entity_poly.pdbx_seq_one_letter_code
_entity_poly.pdbx_strand_id
1 'polypeptide(L)'
;MCRLVLGKEGLLQRYRDYCMLCLFPWIILCYSCYPAEILWIILPLCYMYHDLNINKAIIITSCLFYASKVLEAIKHRPMWKDTICKMSIIFYEEENFQGLSYECGNDCPNLTSYLNRCNSIRVLNGCWMIYQRLNYMGSQYFIKRGEYSNLHEWIGFNGIIKSCLSIPQYKGSYRLRLYERNNFGGKMLEAMNDCPSVIECFKHNDIQSCYVFDGYWVFYELPYYRGRQYYLRPGEYRRFTDWDAMNARVGSFKQITEFC
;
A
#
# COMPACT_ATOMS: atom_id res chain seq x y z
N MET A 1 -9.33 46.35 -56.33
CA MET A 1 -10.26 45.26 -55.95
C MET A 1 -9.37 44.06 -55.63
N CYS A 2 -9.34 43.43 -54.45
CA CYS A 2 -10.38 43.19 -53.45
C CYS A 2 -9.85 43.39 -52.03
N ARG A 3 -10.69 44.00 -51.18
CA ARG A 3 -10.56 43.98 -49.72
C ARG A 3 -10.85 42.57 -49.21
N LEU A 4 -9.93 41.99 -48.45
CA LEU A 4 -10.25 40.99 -47.43
C LEU A 4 -9.87 41.60 -46.07
N VAL A 5 -10.84 42.29 -45.48
CA VAL A 5 -10.76 42.75 -44.09
C VAL A 5 -10.95 41.51 -43.22
N LEU A 6 -9.84 40.90 -42.80
CA LEU A 6 -9.88 39.91 -41.72
C LEU A 6 -9.97 40.69 -40.40
N GLY A 7 -11.16 40.72 -39.81
CA GLY A 7 -11.39 41.35 -38.51
C GLY A 7 -10.53 40.69 -37.41
N LYS A 8 -10.16 41.48 -36.39
CA LYS A 8 -9.35 41.04 -35.23
C LYS A 8 -9.84 39.73 -34.60
N GLU A 9 -11.14 39.44 -34.67
CA GLU A 9 -11.76 38.21 -34.16
C GLU A 9 -11.36 36.95 -34.93
N GLY A 10 -11.15 37.03 -36.25
CA GLY A 10 -10.78 35.87 -37.09
C GLY A 10 -9.34 35.40 -36.89
N LEU A 11 -8.43 36.32 -36.56
CA LEU A 11 -7.05 36.01 -36.19
C LEU A 11 -6.98 35.37 -34.80
N LEU A 12 -7.76 35.87 -33.84
CA LEU A 12 -7.89 35.30 -32.49
C LEU A 12 -8.45 33.88 -32.50
N GLN A 13 -9.44 33.59 -33.35
CA GLN A 13 -10.03 32.25 -33.46
C GLN A 13 -9.04 31.24 -34.02
N ARG A 14 -8.34 31.58 -35.12
CA ARG A 14 -7.27 30.73 -35.67
C ARG A 14 -6.11 30.54 -34.70
N TYR A 15 -5.80 31.54 -33.87
CA TYR A 15 -4.75 31.45 -32.85
C TYR A 15 -5.15 30.53 -31.69
N ARG A 16 -6.42 30.57 -31.29
CA ARG A 16 -7.01 29.64 -30.31
C ARG A 16 -6.89 28.20 -30.79
N ASP A 17 -7.17 27.97 -32.06
CA ASP A 17 -7.09 26.64 -32.67
C ASP A 17 -5.63 26.17 -32.79
N TYR A 18 -4.68 27.04 -33.15
CA TYR A 18 -3.26 26.70 -33.25
C TYR A 18 -2.61 26.38 -31.89
N CYS A 19 -2.89 27.18 -30.85
CA CYS A 19 -2.41 26.90 -29.49
C CYS A 19 -3.06 25.63 -28.90
N MET A 20 -4.34 25.36 -29.18
CA MET A 20 -5.04 24.15 -28.73
C MET A 20 -4.60 22.89 -29.47
N LEU A 21 -4.18 22.98 -30.74
CA LEU A 21 -3.79 21.80 -31.52
C LEU A 21 -2.31 21.45 -31.37
N CYS A 22 -1.41 22.44 -31.19
CA CYS A 22 0.03 22.19 -31.16
C CYS A 22 0.62 22.05 -29.74
N LEU A 23 0.12 22.79 -28.74
CA LEU A 23 0.72 22.80 -27.39
C LEU A 23 0.09 21.77 -26.44
N PHE A 24 -1.19 21.46 -26.61
CA PHE A 24 -1.92 20.56 -25.70
C PHE A 24 -1.39 19.12 -25.68
N PRO A 25 -1.07 18.48 -26.83
CA PRO A 25 -0.52 17.12 -26.82
C PRO A 25 0.87 17.05 -26.16
N TRP A 26 1.70 18.08 -26.37
CA TRP A 26 3.06 18.16 -25.83
C TRP A 26 3.08 18.48 -24.32
N ILE A 27 2.16 19.31 -23.83
CA ILE A 27 2.02 19.60 -22.40
C ILE A 27 1.57 18.35 -21.64
N ILE A 28 0.66 17.55 -22.20
CA ILE A 28 0.19 16.29 -21.57
C ILE A 28 1.30 15.22 -21.58
N LEU A 29 2.06 15.10 -22.67
CA LEU A 29 3.21 14.18 -22.75
C LEU A 29 4.37 14.60 -21.82
N CYS A 30 4.69 15.90 -21.73
CA CYS A 30 5.73 16.38 -20.80
C CYS A 30 5.34 16.18 -19.33
N TYR A 31 4.06 16.36 -18.99
CA TYR A 31 3.54 16.13 -17.63
C TYR A 31 3.61 14.66 -17.19
N SER A 32 3.67 13.72 -18.13
CA SER A 32 3.70 12.29 -17.87
C SER A 32 5.10 11.79 -17.48
N CYS A 33 6.16 12.50 -17.87
CA CYS A 33 7.53 12.02 -17.73
C CYS A 33 8.41 12.84 -16.78
N TYR A 34 8.26 14.17 -16.66
CA TYR A 34 9.19 14.99 -15.87
C TYR A 34 8.52 16.25 -15.24
N PRO A 35 8.13 16.23 -13.95
CA PRO A 35 7.46 17.37 -13.32
C PRO A 35 8.41 18.53 -12.91
N ALA A 36 9.73 18.35 -12.95
CA ALA A 36 10.68 19.36 -12.46
C ALA A 36 11.10 20.43 -13.49
N GLU A 37 10.78 20.26 -14.78
CA GLU A 37 11.30 21.13 -15.86
C GLU A 37 10.24 22.05 -16.49
N ILE A 38 9.06 22.16 -15.89
CA ILE A 38 7.91 22.93 -16.44
C ILE A 38 8.21 24.45 -16.53
N LEU A 39 9.22 24.98 -15.80
CA LEU A 39 9.59 26.40 -15.91
C LEU A 39 10.13 26.78 -17.31
N TRP A 40 10.66 25.83 -18.09
CA TRP A 40 11.24 26.12 -19.41
C TRP A 40 10.19 26.27 -20.53
N ILE A 41 8.93 25.88 -20.30
CA ILE A 41 7.86 25.98 -21.31
C ILE A 41 7.22 27.39 -21.33
N ILE A 42 7.35 28.18 -20.25
CA ILE A 42 6.75 29.52 -20.17
C ILE A 42 7.64 30.59 -20.84
N LEU A 43 8.96 30.37 -20.88
CA LEU A 43 9.94 31.31 -21.44
C LEU A 43 9.82 31.53 -22.97
N PRO A 44 9.58 30.51 -23.82
CA PRO A 44 9.44 30.69 -25.26
C PRO A 44 8.20 31.50 -25.67
N LEU A 45 7.13 31.43 -24.87
CA LEU A 45 5.89 32.18 -25.11
C LEU A 45 6.05 33.69 -24.88
N CYS A 46 7.00 34.12 -24.04
CA CYS A 46 7.27 35.54 -23.84
C CYS A 46 8.24 36.11 -24.89
N TYR A 47 9.19 35.31 -25.40
CA TYR A 47 10.21 35.77 -26.36
C TYR A 47 9.68 35.95 -27.79
N MET A 48 8.67 35.16 -28.19
CA MET A 48 8.00 35.26 -29.50
C MET A 48 7.17 36.55 -29.69
N TYR A 49 6.92 37.33 -28.63
CA TYR A 49 5.93 38.42 -28.61
C TYR A 49 6.53 39.82 -28.57
N HIS A 50 7.86 39.96 -28.69
CA HIS A 50 8.49 41.28 -28.76
C HIS A 50 8.21 42.00 -30.10
N ASP A 51 7.72 41.29 -31.13
CA ASP A 51 7.60 41.79 -32.51
C ASP A 51 6.16 42.03 -33.01
N LEU A 52 5.13 41.79 -32.19
CA LEU A 52 3.75 42.03 -32.58
C LEU A 52 3.14 43.01 -31.58
N ASN A 53 2.76 44.19 -32.08
CA ASN A 53 2.20 45.33 -31.35
C ASN A 53 0.78 45.01 -30.78
N ILE A 54 0.71 43.96 -29.97
CA ILE A 54 -0.47 43.40 -29.33
C ILE A 54 -0.46 43.90 -27.89
N ASN A 55 -1.60 44.42 -27.45
CA ASN A 55 -1.75 45.02 -26.13
C ASN A 55 -1.27 44.04 -25.03
N LYS A 56 -0.16 44.39 -24.34
CA LYS A 56 0.45 43.58 -23.27
C LYS A 56 -0.56 43.11 -22.24
N ALA A 57 -1.60 43.92 -21.98
CA ALA A 57 -2.70 43.59 -21.08
C ALA A 57 -3.47 42.32 -21.48
N ILE A 58 -3.78 42.13 -22.77
CA ILE A 58 -4.58 41.00 -23.26
C ILE A 58 -3.81 39.68 -23.12
N ILE A 59 -2.50 39.73 -23.37
CA ILE A 59 -1.60 38.58 -23.24
C ILE A 59 -1.47 38.19 -21.77
N ILE A 60 -1.22 39.15 -20.89
CA ILE A 60 -1.12 38.91 -19.44
C ILE A 60 -2.42 38.32 -18.90
N THR A 61 -3.59 38.86 -19.27
CA THR A 61 -4.87 38.32 -18.82
C THR A 61 -5.13 36.90 -19.35
N SER A 62 -4.71 36.60 -20.57
CA SER A 62 -4.88 35.26 -21.15
C SER A 62 -3.95 34.25 -20.50
N CYS A 63 -2.68 34.60 -20.27
CA CYS A 63 -1.71 33.77 -19.55
C CYS A 63 -2.13 33.53 -18.10
N LEU A 64 -2.60 34.56 -17.38
CA LEU A 64 -3.11 34.41 -16.02
C LEU A 64 -4.38 33.55 -15.98
N PHE A 65 -5.28 33.68 -16.95
CA PHE A 65 -6.47 32.84 -17.05
C PHE A 65 -6.11 31.36 -17.26
N TYR A 66 -5.21 31.05 -18.19
CA TYR A 66 -4.72 29.68 -18.41
C TYR A 66 -3.96 29.14 -17.20
N ALA A 67 -3.10 29.96 -16.57
CA ALA A 67 -2.41 29.58 -15.34
C ALA A 67 -3.40 29.25 -14.22
N SER A 68 -4.48 30.04 -14.06
CA SER A 68 -5.52 29.78 -13.06
C SER A 68 -6.27 28.46 -13.33
N LYS A 69 -6.60 28.17 -14.59
CA LYS A 69 -7.26 26.92 -15.02
C LYS A 69 -6.36 25.71 -14.78
N VAL A 70 -5.06 25.85 -15.03
CA VAL A 70 -4.06 24.80 -14.74
C VAL A 70 -3.92 24.61 -13.22
N LEU A 71 -3.84 25.69 -12.43
CA LEU A 71 -3.81 25.62 -10.96
C LEU A 71 -5.08 24.98 -10.36
N GLU A 72 -6.24 25.28 -10.93
CA GLU A 72 -7.53 24.68 -10.54
C GLU A 72 -7.58 23.19 -10.92
N ALA A 73 -7.07 22.82 -12.11
CA ALA A 73 -6.92 21.42 -12.52
C ALA A 73 -5.90 20.65 -11.66
N ILE A 74 -4.84 21.31 -11.17
CA ILE A 74 -3.86 20.73 -10.25
C ILE A 74 -4.45 20.57 -8.84
N LYS A 75 -5.22 21.55 -8.34
CA LYS A 75 -5.89 21.48 -7.02
C LYS A 75 -6.82 20.28 -6.87
N HIS A 76 -7.44 19.82 -7.97
CA HIS A 76 -8.38 18.71 -7.97
C HIS A 76 -7.79 17.36 -8.40
N ARG A 77 -6.51 17.29 -8.79
CA ARG A 77 -5.83 16.00 -8.96
C ARG A 77 -5.18 15.59 -7.64
N PRO A 78 -5.54 14.45 -7.04
CA PRO A 78 -4.83 13.90 -5.90
C PRO A 78 -3.51 13.26 -6.38
N MET A 79 -2.63 14.02 -7.03
CA MET A 79 -1.40 13.49 -7.63
C MET A 79 -0.25 13.30 -6.63
N TRP A 80 -0.56 13.18 -5.33
CA TRP A 80 0.43 13.07 -4.24
C TRP A 80 -0.02 12.20 -3.04
N LYS A 81 -1.16 11.48 -3.12
CA LYS A 81 -1.60 10.60 -2.01
C LYS A 81 -1.43 9.11 -2.23
N ASP A 82 -1.09 8.68 -3.45
CA ASP A 82 -0.85 7.27 -3.78
C ASP A 82 0.61 7.02 -4.14
N THR A 83 1.56 7.56 -3.36
CA THR A 83 2.80 6.81 -3.19
C THR A 83 2.38 5.50 -2.52
N ILE A 84 2.14 4.46 -3.31
CA ILE A 84 2.10 3.08 -2.80
C ILE A 84 3.34 2.97 -1.93
N CYS A 85 3.15 2.93 -0.61
CA CYS A 85 4.26 2.86 0.32
C CYS A 85 5.01 1.58 -0.04
N LYS A 86 6.17 1.73 -0.66
CA LYS A 86 6.98 0.60 -1.12
C LYS A 86 7.24 -0.29 0.09
N MET A 87 6.66 -1.49 0.08
CA MET A 87 6.89 -2.49 1.11
C MET A 87 8.40 -2.74 1.19
N SER A 88 8.95 -2.76 2.41
CA SER A 88 10.38 -3.03 2.59
C SER A 88 10.65 -3.59 3.98
N ILE A 89 11.36 -4.71 4.00
CA ILE A 89 11.85 -5.41 5.19
C ILE A 89 13.30 -5.81 4.95
N ILE A 90 14.16 -5.62 5.95
CA ILE A 90 15.57 -5.98 5.90
C ILE A 90 15.82 -7.05 6.96
N PHE A 91 16.41 -8.15 6.52
CA PHE A 91 16.85 -9.26 7.36
C PHE A 91 18.36 -9.17 7.55
N TYR A 92 18.85 -9.42 8.77
CA TYR A 92 20.28 -9.38 9.12
C TYR A 92 20.72 -10.72 9.71
N GLU A 93 21.92 -11.19 9.34
CA GLU A 93 22.46 -12.46 9.86
C GLU A 93 22.83 -12.41 11.34
N GLU A 94 23.13 -11.23 11.88
CA GLU A 94 23.52 -11.04 13.28
C GLU A 94 22.48 -10.21 14.04
N GLU A 95 22.61 -10.18 15.37
CA GLU A 95 21.81 -9.30 16.21
C GLU A 95 22.21 -7.83 16.01
N ASN A 96 21.37 -6.90 16.47
CA ASN A 96 21.65 -5.46 16.42
C ASN A 96 21.96 -4.92 15.01
N PHE A 97 21.32 -5.52 13.98
CA PHE A 97 21.40 -5.10 12.59
C PHE A 97 22.82 -5.17 11.98
N GLN A 98 23.61 -6.14 12.43
CA GLN A 98 24.98 -6.38 11.96
C GLN A 98 25.06 -7.54 10.96
N GLY A 99 26.25 -7.72 10.38
CA GLY A 99 26.53 -8.80 9.43
C GLY A 99 25.95 -8.57 8.03
N LEU A 100 25.79 -9.66 7.28
CA LEU A 100 25.18 -9.62 5.96
C LEU A 100 23.68 -9.30 6.09
N SER A 101 23.19 -8.43 5.21
CA SER A 101 21.79 -8.03 5.17
C SER A 101 21.15 -8.30 3.82
N TYR A 102 19.86 -8.62 3.82
CA TYR A 102 19.04 -8.75 2.63
C TYR A 102 17.76 -7.91 2.76
N GLU A 103 17.59 -6.94 1.86
CA GLU A 103 16.35 -6.17 1.74
C GLU A 103 15.38 -6.88 0.80
N CYS A 104 14.17 -7.09 1.27
CA CYS A 104 13.08 -7.67 0.51
C CYS A 104 11.93 -6.66 0.40
N GLY A 105 11.44 -6.45 -0.84
CA GLY A 105 10.31 -5.55 -1.11
C GLY A 105 9.03 -6.26 -1.55
N ASN A 106 9.08 -7.59 -1.72
CA ASN A 106 7.97 -8.43 -2.18
C ASN A 106 7.93 -9.72 -1.36
N ASP A 107 6.98 -10.60 -1.66
CA ASP A 107 6.93 -11.94 -1.08
C ASP A 107 8.18 -12.75 -1.47
N CYS A 108 8.75 -13.48 -0.50
CA CYS A 108 9.93 -14.31 -0.70
C CYS A 108 9.68 -15.72 -0.15
N PRO A 109 9.49 -16.75 -1.01
CA PRO A 109 9.25 -18.12 -0.55
C PRO A 109 10.51 -18.82 -0.03
N ASN A 110 11.69 -18.28 -0.30
CA ASN A 110 12.98 -18.85 0.09
C ASN A 110 14.02 -17.76 0.41
N LEU A 111 14.13 -17.41 1.68
CA LEU A 111 15.16 -16.49 2.20
C LEU A 111 16.54 -17.14 2.29
N THR A 112 16.62 -18.48 2.33
CA THR A 112 17.91 -19.20 2.47
C THR A 112 18.82 -19.07 1.25
N SER A 113 18.27 -18.62 0.11
CA SER A 113 19.05 -18.27 -1.07
C SER A 113 19.83 -16.95 -0.92
N TYR A 114 19.50 -16.14 0.07
CA TYR A 114 20.10 -14.82 0.29
C TYR A 114 20.82 -14.69 1.63
N LEU A 115 20.32 -15.37 2.67
CA LEU A 115 20.89 -15.36 4.02
C LEU A 115 20.91 -16.78 4.61
N ASN A 116 22.00 -17.16 5.27
CA ASN A 116 22.07 -18.48 5.90
C ASN A 116 21.28 -18.55 7.21
N ARG A 117 21.14 -17.42 7.89
CA ARG A 117 20.42 -17.25 9.15
C ARG A 117 19.88 -15.83 9.27
N CYS A 118 18.97 -15.59 10.20
CA CYS A 118 18.45 -14.27 10.50
C CYS A 118 18.29 -14.11 12.01
N ASN A 119 18.90 -13.08 12.58
CA ASN A 119 18.90 -12.82 14.03
C ASN A 119 18.40 -11.40 14.39
N SER A 120 18.32 -10.49 13.42
CA SER A 120 17.62 -9.22 13.59
C SER A 120 16.92 -8.78 12.30
N ILE A 121 15.86 -7.98 12.45
CA ILE A 121 14.98 -7.55 11.35
C ILE A 121 14.64 -6.08 11.51
N ARG A 122 14.68 -5.33 10.40
CA ARG A 122 14.15 -3.98 10.33
C ARG A 122 13.02 -3.92 9.31
N VAL A 123 11.81 -3.64 9.76
CA VAL A 123 10.67 -3.41 8.87
C VAL A 123 10.58 -1.92 8.59
N LEU A 124 11.01 -1.51 7.41
CA LEU A 124 11.00 -0.09 7.01
C LEU A 124 9.58 0.38 6.74
N ASN A 125 8.82 -0.39 5.96
CA ASN A 125 7.45 -0.07 5.54
C ASN A 125 6.60 -1.33 5.42
N GLY A 126 5.32 -1.16 5.77
CA GLY A 126 4.31 -2.20 5.64
C GLY A 126 4.20 -3.13 6.85
N CYS A 127 3.38 -4.15 6.64
CA CYS A 127 3.17 -5.26 7.56
C CYS A 127 3.59 -6.55 6.85
N TRP A 128 4.20 -7.46 7.59
CA TRP A 128 4.75 -8.68 7.02
C TRP A 128 4.37 -9.88 7.88
N MET A 129 4.23 -11.04 7.22
CA MET A 129 4.16 -12.33 7.88
C MET A 129 5.45 -13.09 7.56
N ILE A 130 6.20 -13.47 8.58
CA ILE A 130 7.43 -14.26 8.43
C ILE A 130 7.18 -15.69 8.89
N TYR A 131 7.82 -16.63 8.20
CA TYR A 131 7.52 -18.06 8.36
C TYR A 131 8.78 -18.87 8.64
N GLN A 132 8.61 -19.88 9.49
CA GLN A 132 9.70 -20.75 9.91
C GLN A 132 10.24 -21.65 8.78
N ARG A 133 9.38 -22.06 7.85
CA ARG A 133 9.73 -22.93 6.73
C ARG A 133 9.62 -22.18 5.40
N LEU A 134 10.17 -22.81 4.37
CA LEU A 134 10.05 -22.37 2.98
C LEU A 134 8.58 -22.38 2.54
N ASN A 135 8.25 -21.61 1.51
CA ASN A 135 6.94 -21.56 0.87
C ASN A 135 5.79 -21.23 1.85
N TYR A 136 6.03 -20.32 2.81
CA TYR A 136 5.02 -19.81 3.73
C TYR A 136 4.42 -20.88 4.66
N MET A 137 5.26 -21.82 5.11
CA MET A 137 4.84 -22.95 5.94
C MET A 137 5.42 -22.87 7.36
N GLY A 138 4.82 -23.62 8.28
CA GLY A 138 5.27 -23.74 9.67
C GLY A 138 4.80 -22.59 10.55
N SER A 139 5.53 -22.32 11.63
CA SER A 139 5.18 -21.24 12.56
C SER A 139 5.22 -19.89 11.86
N GLN A 140 4.19 -19.09 12.06
CA GLN A 140 3.99 -17.79 11.44
C GLN A 140 4.15 -16.69 12.49
N TYR A 141 4.74 -15.56 12.11
CA TYR A 141 4.91 -14.42 13.01
C TYR A 141 4.59 -13.11 12.28
N PHE A 142 3.65 -12.37 12.84
CA PHE A 142 3.18 -11.09 12.33
C PHE A 142 4.06 -9.95 12.80
N ILE A 143 4.78 -9.33 11.88
CA ILE A 143 5.75 -8.27 12.17
C ILE A 143 5.30 -6.95 11.52
N LYS A 144 5.27 -5.90 12.34
CA LYS A 144 4.90 -4.55 11.92
C LYS A 144 6.13 -3.69 11.67
N ARG A 145 5.94 -2.51 11.08
CA ARG A 145 6.98 -1.47 10.99
C ARG A 145 7.67 -1.27 12.33
N GLY A 146 9.00 -1.32 12.32
CA GLY A 146 9.79 -1.25 13.54
C GLY A 146 11.15 -1.94 13.41
N GLU A 147 11.89 -1.90 14.51
CA GLU A 147 13.23 -2.47 14.64
C GLU A 147 13.20 -3.63 15.65
N TYR A 148 13.68 -4.79 15.23
CA TYR A 148 13.69 -6.02 16.01
C TYR A 148 15.14 -6.48 16.10
N SER A 149 15.86 -5.94 17.09
CA SER A 149 17.31 -6.11 17.25
C SER A 149 17.72 -7.50 17.72
N ASN A 150 16.83 -8.21 18.42
CA ASN A 150 17.02 -9.59 18.85
C ASN A 150 15.78 -10.43 18.53
N LEU A 151 15.91 -11.34 17.56
CA LEU A 151 14.83 -12.22 17.15
C LEU A 151 14.47 -13.26 18.22
N HIS A 152 15.42 -13.69 19.05
CA HIS A 152 15.21 -14.73 20.05
C HIS A 152 14.26 -14.28 21.17
N GLU A 153 14.27 -13.00 21.52
CA GLU A 153 13.30 -12.43 22.48
C GLU A 153 11.86 -12.50 21.95
N TRP A 154 11.70 -12.41 20.63
CA TRP A 154 10.40 -12.27 19.99
C TRP A 154 9.83 -13.60 19.48
N ILE A 155 10.68 -14.46 18.90
CA ILE A 155 10.32 -15.73 18.25
C ILE A 155 10.70 -16.95 19.11
N GLY A 156 11.61 -16.76 20.07
CA GLY A 156 12.21 -17.82 20.87
C GLY A 156 13.53 -18.34 20.28
N PHE A 157 14.27 -19.08 21.10
CA PHE A 157 15.64 -19.55 20.80
C PHE A 157 15.77 -20.44 19.55
N ASN A 158 14.69 -21.10 19.11
CA ASN A 158 14.67 -21.97 17.92
C ASN A 158 14.11 -21.26 16.66
N GLY A 159 13.98 -19.94 16.71
CA GLY A 159 13.39 -19.11 15.64
C GLY A 159 14.24 -19.07 14.38
N ILE A 160 14.04 -20.04 13.49
CA ILE A 160 14.57 -19.99 12.12
C ILE A 160 13.53 -19.32 11.24
N ILE A 161 13.92 -18.40 10.37
CA ILE A 161 13.04 -17.78 9.37
C ILE A 161 13.52 -18.20 7.99
N LYS A 162 12.60 -18.63 7.12
CA LYS A 162 12.93 -19.13 5.78
C LYS A 162 12.07 -18.54 4.67
N SER A 163 10.96 -17.90 4.97
CA SER A 163 10.16 -17.18 3.98
C SER A 163 9.43 -16.00 4.60
N CYS A 164 9.03 -15.02 3.78
CA CYS A 164 8.25 -13.87 4.20
C CYS A 164 7.18 -13.49 3.17
N LEU A 165 6.06 -12.98 3.65
CA LEU A 165 4.93 -12.55 2.85
C LEU A 165 4.60 -11.10 3.22
N SER A 166 4.52 -10.23 2.23
CA SER A 166 4.03 -8.86 2.41
C SER A 166 2.51 -8.88 2.60
N ILE A 167 2.01 -8.09 3.55
CA ILE A 167 0.58 -7.97 3.80
C ILE A 167 0.09 -6.69 3.11
N PRO A 168 -0.77 -6.78 2.08
CA PRO A 168 -1.24 -5.61 1.36
C PRO A 168 -1.93 -4.60 2.29
N GLN A 169 -1.76 -3.31 1.98
CA GLN A 169 -2.50 -2.28 2.70
C GLN A 169 -4.00 -2.40 2.37
N TYR A 170 -4.83 -2.39 3.42
CA TYR A 170 -6.27 -2.42 3.29
C TYR A 170 -6.90 -1.24 4.04
N LYS A 171 -7.72 -0.44 3.34
CA LYS A 171 -8.37 0.77 3.88
C LYS A 171 -9.91 0.66 3.94
N GLY A 172 -10.43 -0.56 3.97
CA GLY A 172 -11.86 -0.84 4.05
C GLY A 172 -12.35 -1.19 5.46
N SER A 173 -13.58 -1.68 5.55
CA SER A 173 -14.15 -2.24 6.78
C SER A 173 -13.57 -3.61 7.07
N TYR A 174 -13.47 -4.00 8.34
CA TYR A 174 -13.04 -5.34 8.74
C TYR A 174 -14.25 -6.13 9.21
N ARG A 175 -14.41 -7.34 8.68
CA ARG A 175 -15.51 -8.22 9.10
C ARG A 175 -15.11 -9.69 9.05
N LEU A 176 -15.29 -10.35 10.19
CA LEU A 176 -14.93 -11.74 10.44
C LEU A 176 -16.09 -12.47 11.10
N ARG A 177 -16.34 -13.73 10.71
CA ARG A 177 -17.24 -14.64 11.43
C ARG A 177 -16.51 -15.87 11.90
N LEU A 178 -16.72 -16.24 13.15
CA LEU A 178 -16.22 -17.47 13.76
C LEU A 178 -17.37 -18.43 14.00
N TYR A 179 -17.10 -19.73 13.86
CA TYR A 179 -18.09 -20.78 14.02
C TYR A 179 -17.56 -21.91 14.92
N GLU A 180 -18.44 -22.42 15.77
CA GLU A 180 -18.16 -23.50 16.71
C GLU A 180 -17.91 -24.84 16.02
N ARG A 181 -18.48 -25.08 14.83
CA ARG A 181 -18.32 -26.34 14.08
C ARG A 181 -17.73 -26.10 12.70
N ASN A 182 -17.22 -27.18 12.10
CA ASN A 182 -16.75 -27.17 10.71
C ASN A 182 -17.88 -26.76 9.75
N ASN A 183 -17.49 -26.32 8.55
CA ASN A 183 -18.41 -25.92 7.47
C ASN A 183 -19.46 -24.88 7.92
N PHE A 184 -19.05 -23.90 8.72
CA PHE A 184 -19.88 -22.79 9.20
C PHE A 184 -21.08 -23.20 10.04
N GLY A 185 -20.98 -24.35 10.73
CA GLY A 185 -22.03 -24.87 11.59
C GLY A 185 -21.93 -24.41 13.05
N GLY A 186 -23.00 -24.66 13.81
CA GLY A 186 -23.03 -24.39 15.25
C GLY A 186 -23.25 -22.91 15.58
N LYS A 187 -22.87 -22.51 16.79
CA LYS A 187 -22.94 -21.11 17.22
C LYS A 187 -22.00 -20.25 16.36
N MET A 188 -22.37 -18.99 16.15
CA MET A 188 -21.62 -18.02 15.35
C MET A 188 -21.33 -16.74 16.15
N LEU A 189 -20.13 -16.18 15.97
CA LEU A 189 -19.76 -14.83 16.42
C LEU A 189 -19.31 -14.01 15.22
N GLU A 190 -19.95 -12.86 15.01
CA GLU A 190 -19.47 -11.86 14.05
C GLU A 190 -18.66 -10.79 14.79
N ALA A 191 -17.49 -10.46 14.26
CA ALA A 191 -16.57 -9.49 14.82
C ALA A 191 -16.14 -8.47 13.75
N MET A 192 -16.16 -7.19 14.16
CA MET A 192 -15.69 -6.05 13.36
C MET A 192 -14.58 -5.27 14.06
N ASN A 193 -14.07 -5.79 15.19
CA ASN A 193 -13.01 -5.18 16.01
C ASN A 193 -12.06 -6.28 16.52
N ASP A 194 -10.92 -5.88 17.07
CA ASP A 194 -10.02 -6.77 17.80
C ASP A 194 -10.73 -7.46 18.98
N CYS A 195 -10.30 -8.68 19.30
CA CYS A 195 -10.80 -9.45 20.43
C CYS A 195 -9.63 -10.00 21.26
N PRO A 196 -9.38 -9.47 22.47
CA PRO A 196 -8.31 -9.95 23.33
C PRO A 196 -8.61 -11.30 24.00
N SER A 197 -9.88 -11.73 24.09
CA SER A 197 -10.27 -12.95 24.79
C SER A 197 -11.51 -13.56 24.15
N VAL A 198 -11.31 -14.58 23.30
CA VAL A 198 -12.41 -15.28 22.62
C VAL A 198 -13.31 -16.00 23.62
N ILE A 199 -12.77 -16.49 24.75
CA ILE A 199 -13.58 -17.13 25.78
C ILE A 199 -14.57 -16.15 26.40
N GLU A 200 -14.18 -14.90 26.59
CA GLU A 200 -15.06 -13.88 27.17
C GLU A 200 -16.14 -13.45 26.17
N CYS A 201 -15.78 -13.27 24.90
CA CYS A 201 -16.72 -12.80 23.87
C CYS A 201 -17.64 -13.91 23.34
N PHE A 202 -17.12 -15.13 23.13
CA PHE A 202 -17.85 -16.23 22.48
C PHE A 202 -18.30 -17.32 23.46
N LYS A 203 -17.71 -17.38 24.66
CA LYS A 203 -17.88 -18.48 25.64
C LYS A 203 -17.46 -19.85 25.10
N HIS A 204 -16.58 -19.84 24.09
CA HIS A 204 -16.08 -21.03 23.41
C HIS A 204 -14.73 -20.69 22.77
N ASN A 205 -13.73 -21.57 22.88
CA ASN A 205 -12.37 -21.30 22.39
C ASN A 205 -11.93 -22.15 21.20
N ASP A 206 -12.67 -23.21 20.89
CA ASP A 206 -12.33 -24.12 19.80
C ASP A 206 -13.09 -23.68 18.55
N ILE A 207 -12.49 -22.77 17.79
CA ILE A 207 -13.06 -22.26 16.55
C ILE A 207 -12.74 -23.26 15.44
N GLN A 208 -13.79 -23.91 14.95
CA GLN A 208 -13.64 -24.97 13.96
C GLN A 208 -13.67 -24.42 12.54
N SER A 209 -14.43 -23.36 12.26
CA SER A 209 -14.44 -22.71 10.95
C SER A 209 -14.62 -21.19 11.06
N CYS A 210 -14.21 -20.45 10.03
CA CYS A 210 -14.38 -19.00 9.99
C CYS A 210 -14.53 -18.48 8.56
N TYR A 211 -15.16 -17.31 8.45
CA TYR A 211 -15.28 -16.59 7.19
C TYR A 211 -14.70 -15.18 7.37
N VAL A 212 -13.68 -14.86 6.59
CA VAL A 212 -13.14 -13.49 6.52
C VAL A 212 -13.79 -12.81 5.33
N PHE A 213 -14.70 -11.87 5.60
CA PHE A 213 -15.33 -11.10 4.52
C PHE A 213 -14.37 -10.05 3.99
N ASP A 214 -13.76 -9.32 4.91
CA ASP A 214 -13.05 -8.09 4.60
C ASP A 214 -11.87 -7.89 5.54
N GLY A 215 -10.81 -7.30 4.99
CA GLY A 215 -9.56 -7.03 5.68
C GLY A 215 -8.71 -8.26 5.94
N TYR A 216 -7.61 -8.04 6.65
CA TYR A 216 -6.63 -9.06 7.01
C TYR A 216 -6.60 -9.22 8.53
N TRP A 217 -6.52 -10.46 8.99
CA TRP A 217 -6.64 -10.79 10.41
C TRP A 217 -5.50 -11.69 10.87
N VAL A 218 -5.17 -11.63 12.16
CA VAL A 218 -4.26 -12.55 12.83
C VAL A 218 -4.99 -13.22 13.96
N PHE A 219 -5.07 -14.55 13.94
CA PHE A 219 -5.49 -15.35 15.09
C PHE A 219 -4.30 -15.66 15.97
N TYR A 220 -4.56 -15.75 17.27
CA TYR A 220 -3.60 -16.12 18.29
C TYR A 220 -4.15 -17.30 19.08
N GLU A 221 -3.32 -18.31 19.31
CA GLU A 221 -3.69 -19.52 20.05
C GLU A 221 -4.12 -19.22 21.50
N LEU A 222 -3.53 -18.20 22.13
CA LEU A 222 -3.81 -17.83 23.51
C LEU A 222 -4.51 -16.45 23.60
N PRO A 223 -5.20 -16.17 24.71
CA PRO A 223 -5.72 -14.83 24.99
C PRO A 223 -4.61 -13.77 25.05
N TYR A 224 -5.01 -12.51 24.90
CA TYR A 224 -4.15 -11.33 24.95
C TYR A 224 -3.01 -11.37 23.92
N TYR A 225 -3.29 -11.90 22.73
CA TYR A 225 -2.43 -11.88 21.55
C TYR A 225 -1.11 -12.63 21.75
N ARG A 226 -1.18 -13.82 22.35
CA ARG A 226 -0.02 -14.66 22.66
C ARG A 226 -0.11 -16.04 22.01
N GLY A 227 0.99 -16.76 22.04
CA GLY A 227 1.10 -18.10 21.47
C GLY A 227 1.28 -18.05 19.96
N ARG A 228 0.92 -19.16 19.29
CA ARG A 228 1.05 -19.29 17.84
C ARG A 228 0.13 -18.32 17.12
N GLN A 229 0.59 -17.82 15.98
CA GLN A 229 -0.10 -16.83 15.17
C GLN A 229 -0.51 -17.45 13.84
N TYR A 230 -1.67 -17.07 13.33
CA TYR A 230 -2.19 -17.54 12.05
C TYR A 230 -2.70 -16.37 11.23
N TYR A 231 -2.20 -16.24 10.01
CA TYR A 231 -2.59 -15.20 9.07
C TYR A 231 -3.85 -15.59 8.30
N LEU A 232 -4.87 -14.74 8.34
CA LEU A 232 -6.10 -14.95 7.57
C LEU A 232 -6.32 -13.85 6.54
N ARG A 233 -6.57 -14.29 5.31
CA ARG A 233 -6.93 -13.48 4.16
C ARG A 233 -8.45 -13.54 3.96
N PRO A 234 -9.06 -12.60 3.21
CA PRO A 234 -10.44 -12.72 2.79
C PRO A 234 -10.70 -14.09 2.13
N GLY A 235 -11.73 -14.78 2.58
CA GLY A 235 -12.04 -16.13 2.12
C GLY A 235 -12.76 -17.01 3.14
N GLU A 236 -13.08 -18.21 2.67
CA GLU A 236 -13.74 -19.28 3.41
C GLU A 236 -12.71 -20.23 4.04
N TYR A 237 -12.83 -20.47 5.34
CA TYR A 237 -12.05 -21.47 6.06
C TYR A 237 -13.00 -22.45 6.73
N ARG A 238 -13.15 -23.64 6.16
CA ARG A 238 -14.18 -24.60 6.55
C ARG A 238 -13.77 -25.50 7.72
N ARG A 239 -12.49 -25.51 8.05
CA ARG A 239 -11.87 -26.24 9.17
C ARG A 239 -10.62 -25.52 9.66
N PHE A 240 -10.19 -25.76 10.89
CA PHE A 240 -9.02 -25.08 11.47
C PHE A 240 -7.69 -25.33 10.76
N THR A 241 -7.57 -26.45 10.05
CA THR A 241 -6.38 -26.73 9.23
C THR A 241 -6.27 -25.84 8.00
N ASP A 242 -7.35 -25.17 7.58
CA ASP A 242 -7.33 -24.30 6.40
C ASP A 242 -6.55 -22.99 6.66
N TRP A 243 -6.32 -22.61 7.93
CA TRP A 243 -5.41 -21.53 8.34
C TRP A 243 -4.11 -22.05 8.97
N ASP A 244 -3.73 -23.28 8.63
CA ASP A 244 -2.50 -23.96 9.07
C ASP A 244 -2.36 -24.17 10.59
N ALA A 245 -3.46 -24.16 11.33
CA ALA A 245 -3.45 -24.51 12.74
C ALA A 245 -3.40 -26.02 12.97
N MET A 246 -2.72 -26.43 14.03
CA MET A 246 -2.65 -27.84 14.45
C MET A 246 -3.84 -28.26 15.33
N ASN A 247 -4.55 -27.29 15.90
CA ASN A 247 -5.73 -27.47 16.73
C ASN A 247 -6.70 -26.31 16.46
N ALA A 248 -7.93 -26.45 16.94
CA ALA A 248 -8.98 -25.45 16.75
C ALA A 248 -8.89 -24.26 17.72
N ARG A 249 -7.89 -24.20 18.60
CA ARG A 249 -7.85 -23.22 19.68
C ARG A 249 -7.51 -21.84 19.13
N VAL A 250 -8.44 -20.91 19.34
CA VAL A 250 -8.25 -19.48 19.06
C VAL A 250 -8.59 -18.72 20.33
N GLY A 251 -7.57 -18.16 20.99
CA GLY A 251 -7.72 -17.43 22.24
C GLY A 251 -7.93 -15.93 22.06
N SER A 252 -7.42 -15.35 20.97
CA SER A 252 -7.61 -13.93 20.62
C SER A 252 -7.39 -13.69 19.13
N PHE A 253 -7.84 -12.55 18.62
CA PHE A 253 -7.62 -12.16 17.23
C PHE A 253 -7.53 -10.64 17.06
N LYS A 254 -6.78 -10.20 16.04
CA LYS A 254 -6.64 -8.78 15.68
C LYS A 254 -6.82 -8.53 14.20
N GLN A 255 -7.26 -7.32 13.89
CA GLN A 255 -7.15 -6.72 12.58
C GLN A 255 -5.72 -6.27 12.32
N ILE A 256 -5.31 -6.37 11.07
CA ILE A 256 -4.06 -5.78 10.60
C ILE A 256 -4.40 -4.43 10.01
N THR A 257 -4.34 -3.36 10.80
CA THR A 257 -4.73 -1.98 10.42
C THR A 257 -3.56 -1.00 10.30
N GLU A 258 -2.42 -1.33 10.90
CA GLU A 258 -1.24 -0.45 10.90
C GLU A 258 -0.48 -0.59 9.59
N PHE A 259 -0.77 0.30 8.65
CA PHE A 259 -0.04 0.44 7.40
C PHE A 259 0.45 1.88 7.29
N CYS A 260 1.77 2.02 7.08
CA CYS A 260 2.55 3.22 6.77
C CYS A 260 2.03 4.58 7.25
#